data_AF-A0A7S3SVP0-F1
#
_entry.id   AF-A0A7S3SVP0-F1
#
_cell.length_a   1.000
_cell.length_b   1.000
_cell.length_c   1.000
_cell.angle_alpha   90.00
_cell.angle_beta   90.00
_cell.angle_gamma   90.00
#
_symmetry.space_group_name_H-M   'P 1'
#
loop_
_entity.id
_entity.type
_entity.pdbx_description
1 polymer ?
#
loop_
_entity_poly.entity_id
_entity_poly.type
_entity_poly.pdbx_seq_one_letter_code
_entity_poly.pdbx_strand_id
1 'polypeptide(L)'
;SILVLVVKGDRACLGRKASWPTGRYSTLAGFVELGETLEEAVVREVYEEVGLRIRRDSLRYVASQPWLFPSSLLVGFIAEADNSQLSIDKKELEDAGWY
;
A
#
# COMPACT_ATOMS: atom_id res chain seq x y z
N SER A 1 -6.77 -4.21 8.81
CA SER A 1 -5.61 -3.67 8.07
C SER A 1 -5.85 -3.84 6.59
N ILE A 2 -5.20 -3.01 5.79
CA ILE A 2 -5.25 -3.10 4.33
C ILE A 2 -3.91 -3.57 3.77
N LEU A 3 -3.95 -4.19 2.59
CA LEU A 3 -2.82 -4.51 1.73
C LEU A 3 -3.20 -4.04 0.34
N VAL A 4 -2.35 -3.31 -0.36
CA VAL A 4 -2.68 -2.80 -1.69
C VAL A 4 -1.53 -2.97 -2.67
N LEU A 5 -1.83 -3.60 -3.80
CA LEU A 5 -0.98 -3.57 -4.99
C LEU A 5 -1.35 -2.34 -5.83
N VAL A 6 -0.48 -1.34 -5.84
CA VAL A 6 -0.65 -0.14 -6.64
C VAL A 6 -0.01 -0.35 -8.00
N VAL A 7 -0.78 -0.22 -9.08
CA VAL A 7 -0.34 -0.45 -10.45
C VAL A 7 -0.40 0.83 -11.28
N LYS A 8 0.47 0.90 -12.30
CA LYS A 8 0.38 1.90 -13.36
C LYS A 8 0.92 1.33 -14.67
N GLY A 9 0.02 1.09 -15.62
CA GLY A 9 0.35 0.37 -16.84
C GLY A 9 0.79 -1.06 -16.53
N ASP A 10 2.01 -1.41 -16.94
CA ASP A 10 2.64 -2.73 -16.74
C ASP A 10 3.47 -2.84 -15.47
N ARG A 11 3.51 -1.78 -14.64
CA ARG A 11 4.37 -1.73 -13.44
C ARG A 11 3.59 -1.75 -12.14
N ALA A 12 4.24 -2.28 -11.11
CA ALA A 12 3.75 -2.26 -9.73
C ALA A 12 4.66 -1.42 -8.83
N CYS A 13 4.06 -0.62 -7.93
CA CYS A 13 4.79 0.07 -6.89
C CYS A 13 5.01 -0.88 -5.71
N LEU A 14 6.28 -1.13 -5.39
CA LEU A 14 6.68 -1.96 -4.25
C LEU A 14 7.57 -1.15 -3.31
N GLY A 15 7.38 -1.35 -2.00
CA GLY A 15 8.14 -0.71 -0.94
C GLY A 15 8.92 -1.71 -0.08
N ARG A 16 9.91 -1.22 0.67
CA ARG A 16 10.65 -2.00 1.67
C ARG A 16 10.87 -1.23 2.96
N LYS A 17 10.82 -1.95 4.10
CA LYS A 17 11.20 -1.42 5.42
C LYS A 17 12.69 -1.66 5.70
N ALA A 18 13.33 -0.74 6.42
CA ALA A 18 14.75 -0.85 6.77
C ALA A 18 15.08 -2.12 7.58
N SER A 19 14.12 -2.63 8.35
CA SER A 19 14.29 -3.85 9.15
C SER A 19 14.21 -5.15 8.35
N TRP A 20 13.84 -5.09 7.06
CA TRP A 20 13.69 -6.29 6.22
C TRP A 20 15.02 -6.70 5.56
N PRO A 21 15.19 -7.99 5.25
CA PRO A 21 16.33 -8.46 4.47
C PRO A 21 16.55 -7.62 3.21
N THR A 22 17.81 -7.35 2.88
CA THR A 22 18.20 -6.57 1.70
C THR A 22 17.59 -7.16 0.43
N GLY A 23 17.06 -6.30 -0.45
CA GLY A 23 16.44 -6.71 -1.72
C GLY A 23 15.02 -7.28 -1.59
N ARG A 24 14.46 -7.42 -0.38
CA ARG A 24 13.04 -7.77 -0.20
C ARG A 24 12.17 -6.53 -0.35
N TYR A 25 11.24 -6.57 -1.30
CA TYR A 25 10.19 -5.58 -1.51
C TYR A 25 8.81 -6.26 -1.44
N SER A 26 7.79 -5.50 -1.08
CA SER A 26 6.41 -5.97 -0.97
C SER A 26 5.45 -4.87 -1.42
N THR A 27 4.19 -5.25 -1.62
CA THR A 27 3.06 -4.31 -1.69
C THR A 27 2.91 -3.52 -0.39
N LEU A 28 2.25 -2.36 -0.48
CA LEU A 28 2.04 -1.44 0.64
C LEU A 28 0.93 -1.97 1.57
N ALA A 29 1.03 -1.67 2.85
CA ALA A 29 0.11 -2.17 3.86
C ALA A 29 0.04 -1.25 5.07
N GLY A 30 -1.16 -1.04 5.58
CA GLY A 30 -1.43 -0.07 6.64
C GLY A 30 -2.57 -0.47 7.56
N PHE A 31 -2.68 0.24 8.68
CA PHE A 31 -3.81 0.09 9.58
C PHE A 31 -4.97 0.99 9.14
N VAL A 32 -6.17 0.56 9.46
CA VAL A 32 -7.38 1.36 9.23
C VAL A 32 -7.56 2.23 10.46
N GLU A 33 -7.72 3.54 10.30
CA GLU A 33 -7.95 4.44 11.43
C GLU A 33 -9.43 4.53 11.82
N LEU A 34 -9.70 5.11 12.98
CA LEU A 34 -11.06 5.25 13.49
C LEU A 34 -11.88 6.17 12.58
N GLY A 35 -13.00 5.67 12.08
CA GLY A 35 -13.91 6.44 11.24
C GLY A 35 -13.59 6.36 9.74
N GLU A 36 -12.53 5.64 9.36
CA GLU A 36 -12.22 5.39 7.96
C GLU A 36 -12.90 4.12 7.44
N THR A 37 -13.35 4.19 6.19
CA THR A 37 -13.60 3.01 5.35
C THR A 37 -12.28 2.33 4.95
N LEU A 38 -12.35 1.09 4.45
CA LEU A 38 -11.15 0.40 3.96
C LEU A 38 -10.53 1.14 2.75
N GLU A 39 -11.38 1.70 1.90
CA GLU A 39 -10.99 2.47 0.73
C GLU A 39 -10.29 3.77 1.12
N GLU A 40 -10.74 4.42 2.20
CA GLU A 40 -10.08 5.60 2.77
C GLU A 40 -8.70 5.26 3.30
N ALA A 41 -8.58 4.18 4.06
CA ALA A 41 -7.29 3.72 4.56
C ALA A 41 -6.33 3.40 3.41
N VAL A 42 -6.78 2.75 2.33
CA VAL A 42 -5.94 2.49 1.15
C VAL A 42 -5.44 3.80 0.52
N VAL A 43 -6.32 4.78 0.32
CA VAL A 43 -5.95 6.05 -0.30
C VAL A 43 -5.00 6.86 0.58
N ARG A 44 -5.24 6.90 1.90
CA ARG A 44 -4.39 7.59 2.86
C ARG A 44 -3.00 6.96 2.93
N GLU A 45 -2.93 5.66 3.21
CA GLU A 45 -1.66 4.93 3.39
C GLU A 45 -0.75 5.04 2.17
N VAL A 46 -1.30 4.89 0.96
CA VAL A 46 -0.50 5.02 -0.27
C VAL A 46 0.01 6.44 -0.46
N TYR A 47 -0.78 7.45 -0.12
CA TYR A 47 -0.35 8.84 -0.22
C TYR A 47 0.72 9.18 0.83
N GLU A 48 0.57 8.70 2.07
CA GLU A 48 1.51 8.92 3.16
C GLU A 48 2.86 8.22 2.92
N GLU A 49 2.85 6.93 2.57
CA GLU A 49 4.07 6.15 2.43
C GLU A 49 4.87 6.49 1.16
N VAL A 50 4.19 6.74 0.03
CA VAL A 50 4.85 6.87 -1.29
C VAL A 50 4.39 8.05 -2.14
N GLY A 51 3.47 8.90 -1.67
CA GLY A 51 3.04 10.11 -2.38
C GLY A 51 2.22 9.87 -3.64
N LEU A 52 1.71 8.65 -3.84
CA LEU A 52 0.88 8.32 -4.99
C LEU A 52 -0.59 8.67 -4.71
N ARG A 53 -1.26 9.22 -5.71
CA ARG A 53 -2.70 9.46 -5.71
C ARG A 53 -3.38 8.30 -6.43
N ILE A 54 -4.41 7.77 -5.79
CA ILE A 54 -5.22 6.69 -6.33
C ILE A 54 -6.63 7.21 -6.57
N ARG A 55 -7.24 6.84 -7.70
CA ARG A 55 -8.67 7.09 -7.90
C ARG A 55 -9.50 6.08 -7.15
N ARG A 56 -10.47 6.54 -6.37
CA ARG A 56 -11.37 5.67 -5.57
C ARG A 56 -12.10 4.63 -6.42
N ASP A 57 -12.48 4.97 -7.65
CA ASP A 57 -13.17 4.08 -8.58
C ASP A 57 -12.28 2.96 -9.15
N SER A 58 -10.96 3.08 -9.01
CA SER A 58 -9.99 2.05 -9.40
C SER A 58 -9.76 0.98 -8.34
N LEU A 59 -10.20 1.21 -7.09
CA LEU A 59 -9.99 0.25 -6.01
C LEU A 59 -10.81 -1.01 -6.26
N ARG A 60 -10.13 -2.14 -6.26
CA ARG A 60 -10.74 -3.46 -6.41
C ARG A 60 -10.34 -4.35 -5.25
N TYR A 61 -11.32 -4.73 -4.46
CA TYR A 61 -11.15 -5.80 -3.48
C TYR A 61 -10.78 -7.11 -4.20
N VAL A 62 -9.84 -7.86 -3.62
CA VAL A 62 -9.38 -9.15 -4.13
C VAL A 62 -9.76 -10.26 -3.18
N ALA A 63 -9.30 -10.18 -1.93
CA ALA A 63 -9.46 -11.23 -0.94
C ALA A 63 -9.22 -10.66 0.47
N SER A 64 -9.53 -11.47 1.48
CA SER A 64 -9.16 -11.20 2.87
C SER A 64 -8.48 -12.42 3.48
N GLN A 65 -7.62 -12.17 4.47
CA GLN A 65 -6.88 -13.21 5.17
C GLN A 65 -6.73 -12.84 6.65
N PRO A 66 -6.99 -13.75 7.59
CA PRO A 66 -6.63 -13.53 8.98
C PRO A 66 -5.10 -13.44 9.11
N TRP A 67 -4.61 -12.45 9.83
CA TRP A 67 -3.19 -12.19 10.01
C TRP A 67 -2.85 -12.14 11.51
N LEU A 68 -2.09 -13.13 11.98
CA LEU A 68 -1.91 -13.39 13.41
C LEU A 68 -1.01 -12.37 14.15
N PHE A 69 -0.35 -11.45 13.44
CA PHE A 69 0.58 -10.49 14.05
C PHE A 69 0.29 -9.08 13.53
N PRO A 70 -0.44 -8.23 14.28
CA PRO A 70 -0.84 -8.32 15.69
C PRO A 70 -2.30 -8.80 15.93
N SER A 71 -2.76 -9.85 15.25
CA SER A 71 -4.19 -10.28 15.21
C SER A 71 -5.09 -9.27 14.49
N SER A 72 -4.91 -9.14 13.18
CA SER A 72 -5.75 -8.31 12.32
C SER A 72 -6.40 -9.11 11.19
N LEU A 73 -7.50 -8.62 10.65
CA LEU A 73 -7.98 -9.02 9.33
C LEU A 73 -7.23 -8.19 8.29
N LEU A 74 -6.49 -8.84 7.39
CA LEU A 74 -5.84 -8.19 6.26
C LEU A 74 -6.80 -8.24 5.06
N VAL A 75 -7.09 -7.08 4.48
CA VAL A 75 -7.96 -6.95 3.31
C VAL A 75 -7.12 -6.49 2.13
N GLY A 76 -7.07 -7.29 1.07
CA GLY A 76 -6.26 -7.07 -0.12
C GLY A 76 -7.00 -6.32 -1.23
N PHE A 77 -6.35 -5.28 -1.76
CA PHE A 77 -6.83 -4.45 -2.85
C PHE A 77 -5.83 -4.39 -4.00
N ILE A 78 -6.34 -4.11 -5.20
CA ILE A 78 -5.57 -3.59 -6.33
C ILE A 78 -6.09 -2.18 -6.62
N ALA A 79 -5.20 -1.25 -6.94
CA ALA A 79 -5.54 0.13 -7.22
C ALA A 79 -4.65 0.72 -8.33
N GLU A 80 -5.18 1.67 -9.10
CA GLU A 80 -4.42 2.35 -10.16
C GLU A 80 -3.95 3.74 -9.69
N ALA A 81 -2.68 4.06 -9.91
CA ALA A 81 -2.11 5.36 -9.57
C ALA A 81 -2.29 6.41 -10.68
N ASP A 82 -2.72 7.60 -10.31
CA ASP A 82 -2.85 8.76 -11.22
C ASP A 82 -1.48 9.34 -11.60
N ASN A 83 -0.54 9.37 -10.65
CA ASN A 83 0.84 9.82 -10.84
C ASN A 83 1.84 8.66 -10.73
N SER A 84 3.08 8.89 -11.16
CA SER A 84 4.19 7.92 -11.04
C SER A 84 5.35 8.45 -10.21
N GLN A 85 5.33 9.74 -9.85
CA GLN A 85 6.37 10.35 -9.04
C GLN A 85 6.21 9.90 -7.59
N LEU A 86 7.22 9.22 -7.07
CA LEU A 86 7.25 8.74 -5.70
C LEU A 86 7.80 9.82 -4.77
N SER A 87 7.18 9.97 -3.61
CA SER A 87 7.65 10.76 -2.47
C SER A 87 7.58 9.88 -1.24
N ILE A 88 8.72 9.27 -0.88
CA ILE A 88 8.77 8.19 0.11
C ILE A 88 8.89 8.79 1.52
N ASP A 89 8.01 8.38 2.45
CA ASP A 89 8.23 8.64 3.86
C ASP A 89 9.32 7.73 4.41
N LYS A 90 10.50 8.32 4.64
CA LYS A 90 11.69 7.63 5.17
C LYS A 90 11.56 7.18 6.62
N LYS A 91 10.51 7.58 7.34
CA LYS A 91 10.22 7.05 8.68
C LYS A 91 9.64 5.64 8.61
N GLU A 92 8.89 5.35 7.54
CA GLU A 92 8.18 4.07 7.40
C GLU A 92 8.87 3.13 6.41
N LEU A 93 9.33 3.68 5.28
CA LEU A 93 9.96 2.92 4.20
C LEU A 93 11.40 3.37 3.99
N GLU A 94 12.31 2.39 3.88
CA GLU A 94 13.68 2.66 3.46
C GLU A 94 13.72 3.03 1.98
N ASP A 95 12.93 2.36 1.15
CA ASP A 95 12.90 2.57 -0.30
C ASP A 95 11.58 2.09 -0.92
N ALA A 96 11.25 2.63 -2.10
CA ALA A 96 10.13 2.22 -2.92
C ALA A 96 10.41 2.48 -4.42
N GLY A 97 9.87 1.64 -5.29
CA GLY A 97 10.13 1.72 -6.72
C GLY A 97 9.02 1.10 -7.57
N TRP A 98 9.06 1.41 -8.86
CA TRP A 98 8.22 0.78 -9.88
C TRP A 98 8.98 -0.39 -10.53
N TYR A 99 8.35 -1.56 -10.55
CA TYR A 99 8.89 -2.82 -11.07
C TYR A 99 7.98 -3.42 -12.14
#